data_AF-A0A519IJV0-F1
#
_entry.id   AF-A0A519IJV0-F1
#
_cell.length_a   1.000
_cell.length_b   1.000
_cell.length_c   1.000
_cell.angle_alpha   90.00
_cell.angle_beta   90.00
_cell.angle_gamma   90.00
#
_symmetry.space_group_name_H-M   'P 1'
#
loop_
_entity.id
_entity.type
_entity.pdbx_description
1 polymer ?
#
loop_
_entity_poly.entity_id
_entity_poly.type
_entity_poly.pdbx_seq_one_letter_code
_entity_poly.pdbx_strand_id
1 'polypeptide(L)'
;MLTALFALVGLLAGCAFPSRETPGAARAEVLTRLGPPTATYPLAAGERWLYSELPAGFAAYNLDFDATGRLVRNEQVLTQTRFETIPVGVWTQTDVQRTFGPPLRVERVARFDGDIWTYRFRQNSDPRLAHVHLDRQGVVRLVMFTDELPNFDNTRD
;
A
#
# COMPACT_ATOMS: atom_id res chain seq x y z
N MET A 1 30.02 36.76 35.06
CA MET A 1 28.68 36.48 34.48
C MET A 1 28.89 35.31 33.53
N LEU A 2 28.28 34.16 33.86
CA LEU A 2 28.56 32.84 33.28
C LEU A 2 27.87 32.72 31.90
N THR A 3 28.63 32.36 30.87
CA THR A 3 28.17 32.11 29.50
C THR A 3 27.31 30.84 29.45
N ALA A 4 25.99 31.00 29.24
CA ALA A 4 25.09 29.88 28.97
C ALA A 4 25.08 29.58 27.46
N LEU A 5 25.87 28.60 27.05
CA LEU A 5 25.83 28.04 25.70
C LEU A 5 24.66 27.05 25.64
N PHE A 6 23.51 27.47 25.11
CA PHE A 6 22.40 26.57 24.79
C PHE A 6 22.84 25.64 23.64
N ALA A 7 23.29 24.44 23.98
CA ALA A 7 23.48 23.36 23.03
C ALA A 7 22.10 22.86 22.57
N LEU A 8 21.60 23.45 21.49
CA LEU A 8 20.45 22.95 20.75
C LEU A 8 20.88 21.66 20.03
N VAL A 9 20.79 20.53 20.73
CA VAL A 9 20.96 19.20 20.14
C VAL A 9 19.76 18.97 19.22
N GLY A 10 19.98 19.14 17.93
CA GLY A 10 19.01 18.81 16.90
C GLY A 10 18.75 17.31 16.88
N LEU A 11 17.61 16.90 17.44
CA LEU A 11 17.02 15.60 17.16
C LEU A 11 16.69 15.59 15.67
N LEU A 12 17.55 14.95 14.88
CA LEU A 12 17.18 14.45 13.55
C LEU A 12 16.09 13.39 13.77
N ALA A 13 14.85 13.84 13.90
CA ALA A 13 13.68 13.00 13.66
C ALA A 13 13.70 12.65 12.18
N GLY A 14 14.53 11.66 11.80
CA GLY A 14 14.44 11.05 10.49
C GLY A 14 13.01 10.54 10.35
N CYS A 15 12.29 11.02 9.35
CA CYS A 15 10.92 10.59 9.10
C CYS A 15 10.85 9.06 9.17
N ALA A 16 9.99 8.54 10.04
CA ALA A 16 9.85 7.11 10.20
C ALA A 16 9.10 6.58 8.97
N PHE A 17 9.77 5.75 8.18
CA PHE A 17 9.20 5.18 6.96
C PHE A 17 9.01 3.68 7.16
N PRO A 18 7.84 3.10 6.83
CA PRO A 18 7.61 1.67 6.97
C PRO A 18 8.68 0.83 6.27
N SER A 19 9.22 1.30 5.13
CA SER A 19 10.29 0.62 4.38
C SER A 19 11.59 0.38 5.14
N ARG A 20 11.81 1.07 6.28
CA ARG A 20 13.02 0.92 7.10
C ARG A 20 12.87 -0.10 8.23
N GLU A 21 11.67 -0.61 8.47
CA GLU A 21 11.45 -1.63 9.50
C GLU A 21 12.04 -2.98 9.05
N THR A 22 12.78 -3.61 9.95
CA THR A 22 13.50 -4.86 9.67
C THR A 22 12.93 -6.04 10.46
N PRO A 23 12.98 -7.27 9.91
CA PRO A 23 12.57 -8.46 10.65
C PRO A 23 13.25 -8.56 12.04
N GLY A 24 12.49 -9.02 13.03
CA GLY A 24 12.90 -9.14 14.43
C GLY A 24 12.46 -7.97 15.32
N ALA A 25 12.12 -6.81 14.73
CA ALA A 25 11.63 -5.65 15.46
C ALA A 25 10.36 -5.98 16.28
N ALA A 26 10.31 -5.50 17.52
CA ALA A 26 9.15 -5.70 18.37
C ALA A 26 7.99 -4.79 17.93
N ARG A 27 6.77 -5.33 17.89
CA ARG A 27 5.54 -4.61 17.53
C ARG A 27 5.38 -3.27 18.24
N ALA A 28 5.65 -3.23 19.54
CA ALA A 28 5.53 -2.00 20.33
C ALA A 28 6.53 -0.91 19.89
N GLU A 29 7.74 -1.30 19.50
CA GLU A 29 8.74 -0.35 19.00
C GLU A 29 8.39 0.16 17.61
N VAL A 30 7.90 -0.72 16.73
CA VAL A 30 7.40 -0.33 15.40
C VAL A 30 6.24 0.66 15.55
N LEU A 31 5.29 0.39 16.44
CA LEU A 31 4.18 1.30 16.73
C LEU A 31 4.67 2.66 17.25
N THR A 32 5.69 2.66 18.11
CA THR A 32 6.28 3.89 18.64
C THR A 32 6.94 4.72 17.54
N ARG A 33 7.60 4.08 16.57
CA ARG A 33 8.27 4.76 15.46
C ARG A 33 7.29 5.25 14.39
N LEU A 34 6.40 4.37 13.91
CA LEU A 34 5.54 4.63 12.76
C LEU A 34 4.17 5.23 13.14
N GLY A 35 3.76 5.12 14.40
CA GLY A 35 2.39 5.38 14.80
C GLY A 35 1.42 4.27 14.36
N PRO A 36 0.10 4.47 14.55
CA PRO A 36 -0.90 3.46 14.25
C PRO A 36 -0.95 3.13 12.75
N PRO A 37 -1.14 1.85 12.38
CA PRO A 37 -1.32 1.46 10.98
C PRO A 37 -2.66 1.94 10.44
N THR A 38 -2.77 2.04 9.12
CA THR A 38 -4.04 2.35 8.43
C THR A 38 -5.07 1.25 8.62
N ALA A 39 -4.62 -0.02 8.66
CA ALA A 39 -5.47 -1.16 8.98
C ALA A 39 -4.67 -2.30 9.62
N THR A 40 -5.37 -3.16 10.35
CA THR A 40 -4.82 -4.37 10.97
C THR A 40 -5.70 -5.56 10.62
N TYR A 41 -5.07 -6.68 10.23
CA TYR A 41 -5.77 -7.92 9.86
C TYR A 41 -5.19 -9.10 10.63
N PRO A 42 -6.02 -10.00 11.19
CA PRO A 42 -5.51 -11.24 11.77
C PRO A 42 -4.97 -12.15 10.66
N LEU A 43 -3.86 -12.81 10.94
CA LEU A 43 -3.29 -13.89 10.12
C LEU A 43 -3.28 -15.18 10.93
N ALA A 44 -3.25 -16.34 10.26
CA ALA A 44 -3.14 -17.62 10.95
C ALA A 44 -1.88 -17.72 11.84
N ALA A 45 -0.80 -17.04 11.46
CA ALA A 45 0.48 -17.04 12.16
C ALA A 45 0.73 -15.76 13.01
N GLY A 46 -0.26 -14.87 13.14
CA GLY A 46 -0.10 -13.60 13.85
C GLY A 46 -1.02 -12.50 13.32
N GLU A 47 -0.46 -11.36 12.92
CA GLU A 47 -1.25 -10.24 12.36
C GLU A 47 -0.48 -9.50 11.27
N ARG A 48 -1.23 -8.80 10.41
CA ARG A 48 -0.72 -7.91 9.38
C ARG A 48 -1.12 -6.48 9.69
N TRP A 49 -0.16 -5.59 9.63
CA TRP A 49 -0.37 -4.14 9.64
C TRP A 49 -0.20 -3.60 8.24
N LEU A 50 -1.19 -2.85 7.77
CA LEU A 50 -1.14 -2.13 6.51
C LEU A 50 -0.88 -0.64 6.80
N TYR A 51 0.25 -0.13 6.33
CA TYR A 51 0.55 1.30 6.27
C TYR A 51 0.39 1.75 4.82
N SER A 52 -0.70 2.47 4.52
CA SER A 52 -1.03 2.87 3.15
C SER A 52 -1.07 4.38 2.99
N GLU A 53 -0.50 4.88 1.90
CA GLU A 53 -0.64 6.28 1.48
C GLU A 53 -1.87 6.50 0.58
N LEU A 54 -2.64 5.45 0.29
CA LEU A 54 -3.76 5.51 -0.66
C LEU A 54 -4.97 6.27 -0.09
N PRO A 55 -5.81 6.84 -0.98
CA PRO A 55 -5.68 6.85 -2.45
C PRO A 55 -4.67 7.89 -2.97
N ALA A 56 -4.18 8.80 -2.11
CA ALA A 56 -3.40 9.97 -2.49
C ALA A 56 -1.88 9.73 -2.71
N GLY A 57 -1.34 8.57 -2.37
CA GLY A 57 0.07 8.20 -2.57
C GLY A 57 0.32 7.08 -3.58
N PHE A 58 1.54 6.55 -3.54
CA PHE A 58 2.05 5.52 -4.46
C PHE A 58 2.62 4.29 -3.73
N ALA A 59 2.56 4.28 -2.39
CA ALA A 59 3.12 3.24 -1.56
C ALA A 59 2.11 2.69 -0.56
N ALA A 60 2.16 1.38 -0.33
CA ALA A 60 1.56 0.73 0.82
C ALA A 60 2.46 -0.40 1.30
N TYR A 61 2.60 -0.57 2.62
CA TYR A 61 3.46 -1.58 3.21
C TYR A 61 2.66 -2.53 4.08
N ASN A 62 2.82 -3.83 3.83
CA ASN A 62 2.34 -4.88 4.72
C ASN A 62 3.47 -5.32 5.64
N LEU A 63 3.28 -5.09 6.94
CA LEU A 63 4.15 -5.54 8.01
C LEU A 63 3.47 -6.72 8.73
N ASP A 64 3.99 -7.92 8.54
CA ASP A 64 3.46 -9.13 9.18
C ASP A 64 4.23 -9.41 10.46
N PHE A 65 3.53 -9.54 11.56
CA PHE A 65 4.06 -9.92 12.85
C PHE A 65 3.66 -11.35 13.17
N ASP A 66 4.58 -12.11 13.76
CA ASP A 66 4.28 -13.43 14.30
C ASP A 66 3.47 -13.36 15.59
N ALA A 67 3.03 -14.52 16.09
CA ALA A 67 2.29 -14.63 17.35
C ALA A 67 3.07 -14.13 18.59
N THR A 68 4.39 -13.96 18.52
CA THR A 68 5.22 -13.38 19.60
C THR A 68 5.33 -11.87 19.50
N GLY A 69 4.74 -11.25 18.47
CA GLY A 69 4.78 -9.82 18.23
C GLY A 69 6.09 -9.34 17.61
N ARG A 70 6.83 -10.21 16.91
CA ARG A 70 8.04 -9.83 16.16
C ARG A 70 7.71 -9.67 14.68
N LEU A 71 8.23 -8.62 14.07
CA LEU A 71 8.11 -8.39 12.63
C LEU A 71 8.82 -9.53 11.88
N VAL A 72 8.12 -10.21 11.00
CA VAL A 72 8.67 -11.31 10.18
C VAL A 72 8.75 -10.96 8.70
N ARG A 73 7.90 -10.04 8.22
CA ARG A 73 7.90 -9.59 6.82
C ARG A 73 7.52 -8.12 6.75
N ASN A 74 8.23 -7.36 5.92
CA ASN A 74 7.88 -6.00 5.55
C ASN A 74 7.92 -5.91 4.02
N GLU A 75 6.80 -5.61 3.39
CA GLU A 75 6.65 -5.68 1.93
C GLU A 75 5.92 -4.46 1.37
N GLN A 76 6.54 -3.77 0.41
CA GLN A 76 5.87 -2.80 -0.44
C GLN A 76 4.94 -3.55 -1.41
N VAL A 77 3.64 -3.31 -1.32
CA VAL A 77 2.64 -4.06 -2.09
C VAL A 77 2.17 -3.38 -3.36
N LEU A 78 2.31 -2.06 -3.50
CA LEU A 78 1.95 -1.35 -4.73
C LEU A 78 3.12 -1.42 -5.73
N THR A 79 3.32 -2.59 -6.32
CA THR A 79 4.34 -2.83 -7.34
C THR A 79 3.77 -3.68 -8.47
N GLN A 80 4.35 -3.54 -9.67
CA GLN A 80 3.91 -4.33 -10.82
C GLN A 80 3.93 -5.83 -10.52
N THR A 81 5.03 -6.35 -9.98
CA THR A 81 5.16 -7.78 -9.64
C THR A 81 4.07 -8.26 -8.70
N ARG A 82 3.64 -7.43 -7.72
CA ARG A 82 2.59 -7.79 -6.78
C ARG A 82 1.20 -7.81 -7.43
N PHE A 83 0.94 -6.94 -8.40
CA PHE A 83 -0.30 -6.97 -9.18
C PHE A 83 -0.32 -8.14 -10.19
N GLU A 84 0.80 -8.44 -10.84
CA GLU A 84 0.93 -9.55 -11.81
C GLU A 84 0.76 -10.92 -11.15
N THR A 85 1.09 -11.02 -9.87
CA THR A 85 0.99 -12.28 -9.10
C THR A 85 -0.35 -12.48 -8.40
N ILE A 86 -1.35 -11.62 -8.67
CA ILE A 86 -2.71 -11.80 -8.16
C ILE A 86 -3.29 -13.13 -8.71
N PRO A 87 -3.71 -14.07 -7.84
CA PRO A 87 -4.42 -15.28 -8.24
C PRO A 87 -5.79 -15.00 -8.85
N VAL A 88 -5.84 -14.89 -10.18
CA VAL A 88 -7.07 -14.70 -10.95
C VAL A 88 -8.01 -15.89 -10.76
N GLY A 89 -9.31 -15.60 -10.59
CA GLY A 89 -10.36 -16.58 -10.34
C GLY A 89 -10.43 -17.08 -8.89
N VAL A 90 -9.50 -16.63 -8.04
CA VAL A 90 -9.41 -17.04 -6.63
C VAL A 90 -9.52 -15.83 -5.70
N TRP A 91 -8.72 -14.80 -5.92
CA TRP A 91 -8.78 -13.60 -5.09
C TRP A 91 -10.11 -12.87 -5.24
N THR A 92 -10.63 -12.47 -4.10
CA THR A 92 -11.84 -11.65 -3.97
C THR A 92 -11.47 -10.18 -3.80
N GLN A 93 -12.48 -9.32 -3.90
CA GLN A 93 -12.39 -7.90 -3.55
C GLN A 93 -11.81 -7.71 -2.14
N THR A 94 -12.17 -8.58 -1.19
CA THR A 94 -11.64 -8.53 0.17
C THR A 94 -10.15 -8.83 0.20
N ASP A 95 -9.68 -9.81 -0.58
CA ASP A 95 -8.25 -10.14 -0.65
C ASP A 95 -7.44 -9.00 -1.26
N VAL A 96 -7.97 -8.37 -2.31
CA VAL A 96 -7.37 -7.19 -2.95
C VAL A 96 -7.30 -6.03 -1.95
N GLN A 97 -8.39 -5.72 -1.26
CA GLN A 97 -8.44 -4.62 -0.28
C GLN A 97 -7.51 -4.86 0.92
N ARG A 98 -7.47 -6.09 1.44
CA ARG A 98 -6.56 -6.47 2.55
C ARG A 98 -5.10 -6.42 2.13
N THR A 99 -4.81 -6.69 0.86
CA THR A 99 -3.44 -6.70 0.36
C THR A 99 -2.95 -5.31 0.03
N PHE A 100 -3.70 -4.54 -0.76
CA PHE A 100 -3.24 -3.28 -1.37
C PHE A 100 -3.84 -2.02 -0.71
N GLY A 101 -4.90 -2.16 0.08
CA GLY A 101 -5.69 -1.04 0.58
C GLY A 101 -6.80 -0.60 -0.40
N PRO A 102 -7.42 0.57 -0.17
CA PRO A 102 -8.50 1.06 -1.02
C PRO A 102 -7.98 1.46 -2.42
N PRO A 103 -8.75 1.26 -3.49
CA PRO A 103 -8.35 1.70 -4.82
C PRO A 103 -8.40 3.23 -4.94
N LEU A 104 -7.68 3.77 -5.93
CA LEU A 104 -7.77 5.17 -6.34
C LEU A 104 -9.14 5.48 -6.95
N ARG A 105 -9.67 4.55 -7.76
CA ARG A 105 -10.96 4.69 -8.44
C ARG A 105 -11.66 3.35 -8.54
N VAL A 106 -12.99 3.39 -8.48
CA VAL A 106 -13.87 2.27 -8.83
C VAL A 106 -14.69 2.67 -10.05
N GLU A 107 -14.55 1.92 -11.15
CA GLU A 107 -15.20 2.19 -12.43
C GLU A 107 -16.12 1.04 -12.82
N ARG A 108 -17.18 1.35 -13.56
CA ARG A 108 -18.06 0.37 -14.21
C ARG A 108 -18.23 0.75 -15.67
N VAL A 109 -18.12 -0.22 -16.57
CA VAL A 109 -18.20 0.00 -18.02
C VAL A 109 -19.18 -0.98 -18.64
N ALA A 110 -19.85 -0.59 -19.73
CA ALA A 110 -20.88 -1.42 -20.36
C ALA A 110 -20.38 -2.79 -20.85
N ARG A 111 -19.10 -2.88 -21.23
CA ARG A 111 -18.48 -4.10 -21.79
C ARG A 111 -18.02 -5.12 -20.74
N PHE A 112 -18.15 -4.81 -19.44
CA PHE A 112 -17.70 -5.68 -18.36
C PHE A 112 -18.73 -5.67 -17.23
N ASP A 113 -19.25 -6.83 -16.88
CA ASP A 113 -20.24 -6.97 -15.82
C ASP A 113 -19.57 -7.12 -14.45
N GLY A 114 -19.11 -5.98 -13.90
CA GLY A 114 -18.34 -5.95 -12.67
C GLY A 114 -17.73 -4.59 -12.37
N ASP A 115 -16.98 -4.51 -11.27
CA ASP A 115 -16.22 -3.33 -10.88
C ASP A 115 -14.78 -3.41 -11.39
N ILE A 116 -14.22 -2.26 -11.76
CA ILE A 116 -12.81 -2.12 -12.11
C ILE A 116 -12.17 -1.25 -11.04
N TRP A 117 -11.26 -1.84 -10.28
CA TRP A 117 -10.52 -1.16 -9.24
C TRP A 117 -9.18 -0.72 -9.79
N THR A 118 -9.00 0.61 -9.85
CA THR A 118 -7.78 1.21 -10.37
C THR A 118 -6.87 1.58 -9.20
N TYR A 119 -5.64 1.07 -9.22
CA TYR A 119 -4.56 1.43 -8.31
C TYR A 119 -3.49 2.17 -9.10
N ARG A 120 -2.79 3.08 -8.44
CA ARG A 120 -1.58 3.68 -9.00
C ARG A 120 -0.35 3.23 -8.23
N PHE A 121 0.77 3.12 -8.94
CA PHE A 121 2.06 2.73 -8.39
C PHE A 121 3.18 3.32 -9.26
N ARG A 122 4.44 3.12 -8.85
CA ARG A 122 5.59 3.50 -9.67
C ARG A 122 6.33 2.27 -10.18
N GLN A 123 6.68 2.28 -11.46
CA GLN A 123 7.63 1.34 -12.06
C GLN A 123 8.85 2.14 -12.53
N ASN A 124 10.03 1.88 -11.97
CA ASN A 124 11.25 2.61 -12.30
C ASN A 124 11.11 4.15 -12.21
N SER A 125 10.29 4.63 -11.27
CA SER A 125 9.88 6.03 -11.06
C SER A 125 8.73 6.55 -11.92
N ASP A 126 8.37 5.86 -13.01
CA ASP A 126 7.26 6.23 -13.87
C ASP A 126 5.91 5.88 -13.23
N PRO A 127 4.93 6.79 -13.24
CA PRO A 127 3.60 6.52 -12.70
C PRO A 127 2.82 5.57 -13.62
N ARG A 128 2.25 4.54 -13.02
CA ARG A 128 1.56 3.44 -13.69
C ARG A 128 0.24 3.15 -12.99
N LEU A 129 -0.73 2.67 -13.76
CA LEU A 129 -2.00 2.19 -13.25
C LEU A 129 -2.09 0.67 -13.37
N ALA A 130 -2.66 0.04 -12.35
CA ALA A 130 -3.13 -1.34 -12.38
C ALA A 130 -4.66 -1.33 -12.27
N HIS A 131 -5.32 -1.96 -13.23
CA HIS A 131 -6.78 -2.11 -13.28
C HIS A 131 -7.15 -3.54 -12.94
N VAL A 132 -7.72 -3.75 -11.75
CA VAL A 132 -8.16 -5.05 -11.26
C VAL A 132 -9.66 -5.18 -11.55
N HIS A 133 -10.00 -6.06 -12.49
CA HIS A 133 -11.38 -6.34 -12.89
C HIS A 133 -11.98 -7.40 -11.97
N LEU A 134 -13.02 -7.04 -11.25
CA LEU A 134 -13.77 -7.88 -10.32
C LEU A 134 -15.15 -8.15 -10.93
N ASP A 135 -15.56 -9.41 -11.07
CA ASP A 135 -16.91 -9.73 -11.53
C ASP A 135 -18.00 -9.32 -10.51
N ARG A 136 -19.28 -9.56 -10.80
CA ARG A 136 -20.38 -9.25 -9.88
C ARG A 136 -20.28 -9.94 -8.52
N GLN A 137 -19.57 -11.06 -8.42
CA GLN A 137 -19.32 -11.78 -7.17
C GLN A 137 -18.10 -11.21 -6.42
N GLY A 138 -17.43 -10.21 -7.00
CA GLY A 138 -16.24 -9.61 -6.44
C GLY A 138 -14.99 -10.48 -6.63
N VAL A 139 -14.95 -11.39 -7.60
CA VAL A 139 -13.78 -12.24 -7.87
C VAL A 139 -12.93 -11.62 -8.98
N VAL A 140 -11.61 -11.59 -8.79
CA VAL A 140 -10.68 -11.05 -9.79
C VAL A 140 -10.71 -11.91 -11.05
N ARG A 141 -10.96 -11.29 -12.20
CA ARG A 141 -10.98 -11.94 -13.52
C ARG A 141 -9.86 -11.52 -14.44
N LEU A 142 -9.34 -10.32 -14.24
CA LEU A 142 -8.30 -9.76 -15.09
C LEU A 142 -7.54 -8.66 -14.33
N VAL A 143 -6.25 -8.55 -14.61
CA VAL A 143 -5.43 -7.41 -14.21
C VAL A 143 -4.82 -6.82 -15.47
N MET A 144 -5.02 -5.53 -15.70
CA MET A 144 -4.41 -4.80 -16.82
C MET A 144 -3.55 -3.66 -16.30
N PHE A 145 -2.58 -3.23 -17.11
CA PHE A 145 -1.71 -2.12 -16.78
C PHE A 145 -1.76 -1.06 -17.87
N THR A 146 -1.77 0.21 -17.47
CA THR A 146 -1.61 1.34 -18.38
C THR A 146 -0.61 2.32 -17.78
N ASP A 147 -0.07 3.20 -18.61
CA ASP A 147 0.65 4.36 -18.12
C ASP A 147 -0.36 5.35 -17.52
N GLU A 148 0.03 6.02 -16.44
CA GLU A 148 -0.73 7.17 -15.94
C GLU A 148 -0.34 8.38 -16.80
N LEU A 149 -1.03 8.53 -17.93
CA LEU A 149 -0.80 9.68 -18.80
C LEU A 149 -1.15 10.97 -18.04
N PRO A 150 -0.36 12.05 -18.19
CA PRO A 150 -0.77 13.37 -17.74
C PRO A 150 -2.16 13.64 -18.32
N ASN A 151 -3.08 14.19 -17.52
CA ASN A 151 -4.33 14.71 -18.07
C ASN A 151 -3.97 15.77 -19.11
N PHE A 152 -3.93 15.38 -20.39
CA PHE A 152 -4.09 16.32 -21.48
C PHE A 152 -5.53 16.76 -21.36
N ASP A 153 -5.73 17.92 -20.77
CA ASP A 153 -7.00 18.61 -20.81
C ASP A 153 -7.44 18.67 -22.29
N ASN A 154 -8.49 17.92 -22.64
CA ASN A 154 -9.11 17.98 -23.96
C ASN A 154 -9.94 19.26 -24.09
N THR A 155 -9.45 20.40 -23.60
CA THR A 155 -9.95 21.73 -23.96
C THR A 155 -9.31 22.18 -25.27
N ARG A 156 -9.61 21.42 -26.33
CA ARG A 156 -9.51 21.87 -27.72
C ARG A 156 -10.73 21.34 -28.46
N ASP A 157 -11.80 22.13 -28.44
CA ASP A 157 -12.37 22.81 -29.61
C ASP A 157 -13.74 23.44 -29.27
#